data_AF-A0A0Q3KUA5-F1
#
_entry.id   AF-A0A0Q3KUA5-F1
#
_cell.length_a   1.000
_cell.length_b   1.000
_cell.length_c   1.000
_cell.angle_alpha   90.00
_cell.angle_beta   90.00
_cell.angle_gamma   90.00
#
_symmetry.space_group_name_H-M   'P 1'
#
loop_
_entity.id
_entity.type
_entity.pdbx_description
1 polymer ?
#
loop_
_entity_poly.entity_id
_entity_poly.type
_entity_poly.pdbx_seq_one_letter_code
_entity_poly.pdbx_strand_id
1 'polypeptide(L)'
;MEAAMGILVRDPKIDRMVRELAERDGISLQAAIGMAVERELKRREERRRQVDEATRRAQERLGAYPTVDDGLTHKEFFDREYGDA
;
A
#
# COMPACT_ATOMS: atom_id res chain seq x y z
N MET A 1 -5.90 12.58 34.21
CA MET A 1 -5.46 11.18 34.07
C MET A 1 -5.96 10.71 32.72
N GLU A 2 -5.06 10.29 31.83
CA GLU A 2 -5.47 9.61 30.59
C GLU A 2 -6.19 8.32 30.98
N ALA A 3 -7.40 8.11 30.46
CA ALA A 3 -8.13 6.87 30.71
C ALA A 3 -7.37 5.71 30.07
N ALA A 4 -7.01 4.69 30.85
CA ALA A 4 -6.40 3.48 30.33
C ALA A 4 -7.36 2.83 29.32
N MET A 5 -7.02 2.89 28.04
CA MET A 5 -7.83 2.34 26.96
C MET A 5 -7.48 0.86 26.78
N GLY A 6 -8.49 -0.01 26.86
CA GLY A 6 -8.32 -1.45 26.70
C GLY A 6 -8.81 -1.93 25.34
N ILE A 7 -8.07 -2.85 24.72
CA ILE A 7 -8.51 -3.60 23.55
C ILE A 7 -8.94 -4.99 24.03
N LEU A 8 -10.19 -5.36 23.76
CA LEU A 8 -10.73 -6.68 24.06
C LEU A 8 -10.76 -7.55 22.80
N VAL A 9 -9.98 -8.63 22.81
CA VAL A 9 -10.01 -9.65 21.76
C VAL A 9 -10.98 -10.76 22.21
N ARG A 10 -12.12 -10.89 21.52
CA ARG A 10 -13.12 -11.94 21.82
C ARG A 10 -12.98 -13.19 20.95
N ASP A 11 -12.24 -13.10 19.85
CA ASP A 11 -12.03 -14.21 18.94
C ASP A 11 -10.98 -15.18 19.52
N PRO A 12 -11.34 -16.46 19.77
CA PRO A 12 -10.41 -17.42 20.39
C PRO A 12 -9.20 -17.75 19.51
N LYS A 13 -9.32 -17.65 18.18
CA LYS A 13 -8.21 -17.87 17.27
C LYS A 13 -7.23 -16.71 17.35
N ILE A 14 -7.71 -15.47 17.40
CA ILE A 14 -6.83 -14.29 17.56
C ILE A 14 -6.13 -14.32 18.92
N ASP A 15 -6.84 -14.62 20.02
CA ASP A 15 -6.22 -14.73 21.34
C ASP A 15 -5.07 -15.76 21.35
N ARG A 16 -5.29 -16.94 20.76
CA ARG A 16 -4.22 -17.95 20.61
C ARG A 16 -3.02 -17.45 19.82
N MET A 17 -3.24 -16.78 18.68
CA MET A 17 -2.15 -16.25 17.86
C MET A 17 -1.35 -15.16 18.60
N VAL A 18 -2.02 -14.27 19.33
CA VAL A 18 -1.35 -13.23 20.12
C VAL A 18 -0.54 -13.83 21.25
N ARG A 19 -1.09 -14.84 21.95
CA ARG A 19 -0.36 -15.56 23.00
C ARG A 19 0.86 -16.28 22.45
N GLU A 20 0.71 -16.99 21.35
CA GLU A 20 1.82 -17.69 20.70
C GLU A 20 2.95 -16.73 20.28
N LEU A 21 2.60 -15.58 19.70
CA LEU A 21 3.58 -14.55 19.35
C LEU A 21 4.29 -13.99 20.60
N ALA A 22 3.52 -13.69 21.65
CA ALA A 22 4.04 -13.18 22.90
C ALA A 22 4.99 -14.18 23.59
N GLU A 23 4.63 -15.47 23.60
CA GLU A 23 5.45 -16.54 24.17
C GLU A 23 6.76 -16.74 23.39
N ARG A 24 6.69 -16.76 22.06
CA ARG A 24 7.88 -16.94 21.21
C ARG A 24 8.88 -15.80 21.35
N ASP A 25 8.38 -14.57 21.46
CA ASP A 25 9.22 -13.38 21.51
C ASP A 25 9.54 -12.92 22.95
N GLY A 26 8.96 -13.58 23.97
CA GLY A 26 9.18 -13.25 25.39
C GLY A 26 8.62 -11.89 25.80
N ILE A 27 7.49 -11.46 25.21
CA ILE A 27 6.91 -10.13 25.38
C ILE A 27 5.47 -10.20 25.93
N SER A 28 4.90 -9.04 26.33
CA SER A 28 3.50 -8.99 26.76
C SER A 28 2.53 -9.13 25.58
N LEU A 29 1.29 -9.55 25.84
CA LEU A 29 0.24 -9.62 24.80
C LEU A 29 0.01 -8.27 24.12
N GLN A 30 0.04 -7.18 24.91
CA GLN A 30 -0.07 -5.82 24.37
C GLN A 30 1.10 -5.48 23.44
N ALA A 31 2.32 -5.83 23.83
CA ALA A 31 3.50 -5.61 22.99
C ALA A 31 3.45 -6.46 21.70
N ALA A 32 2.98 -7.71 21.78
CA ALA A 32 2.78 -8.57 20.62
C ALA A 32 1.76 -7.99 19.63
N ILE A 33 0.62 -7.49 20.13
CA ILE A 33 -0.38 -6.79 19.30
C ILE A 33 0.22 -5.54 18.68
N GLY A 34 0.87 -4.68 19.48
CA GLY A 34 1.49 -3.44 19.01
C GLY A 34 2.50 -3.70 17.89
N MET A 35 3.40 -4.67 18.10
CA MET A 35 4.40 -5.07 17.13
C MET A 35 3.79 -5.60 15.82
N ALA A 36 2.76 -6.44 15.90
CA ALA A 36 2.09 -6.98 14.72
C ALA A 36 1.42 -5.87 13.90
N VAL A 37 0.75 -4.93 14.57
CA VAL A 37 0.10 -3.77 13.93
C VAL A 37 1.13 -2.85 13.29
N GLU A 38 2.20 -2.50 14.01
CA GLU A 38 3.26 -1.63 13.51
C GLU A 38 3.92 -2.20 12.25
N ARG A 39 4.23 -3.51 12.24
CA ARG A 39 4.82 -4.19 11.07
C ARG A 39 3.92 -4.10 9.84
N GLU A 40 2.62 -4.32 9.98
CA GLU A 40 1.69 -4.25 8.84
C GLU A 40 1.52 -2.81 8.35
N LEU A 41 1.43 -1.83 9.26
CA LEU A 41 1.37 -0.42 8.88
C LEU A 41 2.62 0.02 8.12
N LYS A 42 3.81 -0.34 8.62
CA LYS A 42 5.08 -0.05 7.97
C LYS A 42 5.16 -0.67 6.58
N ARG A 43 4.78 -1.95 6.43
CA ARG A 43 4.73 -2.63 5.12
C ARG A 43 3.82 -1.90 4.12
N ARG A 44 2.65 -1.44 4.55
CA ARG A 44 1.71 -0.70 3.69
C ARG A 44 2.26 0.66 3.28
N GLU A 45 2.88 1.37 4.22
CA GLU A 45 3.51 2.65 3.94
C GLU A 45 4.68 2.50 2.95
N GLU A 46 5.55 1.50 3.14
CA GLU A 46 6.65 1.20 2.22
C GLU A 46 6.13 0.90 0.80
N ARG A 47 5.07 0.09 0.69
CA ARG A 47 4.42 -0.17 -0.60
C ARG A 47 3.88 1.09 -1.25
N ARG A 48 3.20 1.95 -0.49
CA ARG A 48 2.69 3.23 -0.99
C ARG A 48 3.83 4.09 -1.53
N ARG A 49 4.91 4.25 -0.76
CA ARG A 49 6.09 5.03 -1.18
C ARG A 49 6.71 4.49 -2.48
N GLN A 50 6.79 3.17 -2.66
CA GLN A 50 7.31 2.56 -3.89
C GLN A 50 6.43 2.89 -5.10
N VAL A 51 5.10 2.82 -4.95
CA VAL A 51 4.14 3.16 -6.02
C VAL A 51 4.22 4.65 -6.36
N ASP A 52 4.27 5.52 -5.35
CA ASP A 52 4.37 6.96 -5.54
C ASP A 52 5.68 7.32 -6.26
N GLU A 53 6.79 6.69 -5.87
CA GLU A 53 8.08 6.90 -6.52
C GLU A 53 8.09 6.40 -7.98
N ALA A 54 7.52 5.22 -8.24
CA ALA A 54 7.39 4.69 -9.59
C ALA A 54 6.53 5.61 -10.48
N THR A 55 5.43 6.12 -9.93
CA THR A 55 4.51 7.05 -10.60
C THR A 55 5.23 8.36 -10.92
N ARG A 56 5.96 8.92 -9.96
CA ARG A 56 6.74 10.14 -10.16
C ARG A 56 7.78 9.96 -11.27
N ARG A 57 8.54 8.86 -11.24
CA ARG A 57 9.54 8.56 -12.30
C ARG A 57 8.88 8.41 -13.67
N ALA A 58 7.70 7.81 -13.75
CA ALA A 58 6.95 7.70 -15.00
C ALA A 58 6.52 9.09 -15.51
N GLN A 59 5.98 9.93 -14.63
CA GLN A 59 5.59 11.30 -14.96
C GLN A 59 6.79 12.15 -15.43
N GLU A 60 7.93 12.06 -14.76
CA GLU A 60 9.17 12.75 -15.16
C GLU A 60 9.64 12.30 -16.55
N ARG A 61 9.59 11.00 -16.84
CA ARG A 61 9.98 10.47 -18.16
C ARG A 61 9.00 10.89 -19.26
N LEU A 62 7.70 10.86 -18.99
CA LEU A 62 6.68 11.25 -19.96
C LEU A 62 6.67 12.77 -20.20
N GLY A 63 6.86 13.58 -19.16
CA GLY A 63 6.91 15.04 -19.27
C GLY A 63 8.12 15.58 -20.04
N ALA A 64 9.14 14.75 -20.27
CA ALA A 64 10.27 15.09 -21.14
C ALA A 64 9.94 15.01 -22.64
N TYR A 65 8.81 14.40 -23.01
CA TYR A 65 8.36 14.32 -24.40
C TYR A 65 7.33 15.42 -24.68
N PRO A 66 7.36 16.05 -25.87
CA PRO A 66 6.33 16.98 -26.26
C PRO A 66 4.98 16.25 -26.32
N THR A 67 3.96 16.82 -25.68
CA THR A 67 2.58 16.37 -25.86
C THR A 67 2.16 16.70 -27.28
N VAL A 68 1.96 15.68 -28.11
CA VAL A 68 1.33 15.84 -29.42
C VAL A 68 -0.18 15.84 -29.20
N ASP A 69 -0.81 16.99 -29.41
CA ASP A 69 -2.26 17.12 -29.50
C ASP A 69 -2.61 17.40 -30.97
N ASP A 70 -2.96 16.35 -31.70
CA ASP A 70 -3.32 16.42 -33.12
C ASP A 70 -4.83 16.63 -33.32
N GLY A 71 -5.57 16.96 -32.25
CA GLY A 71 -7.01 17.20 -32.28
C GLY A 71 -7.87 15.95 -32.53
N LEU A 72 -7.26 14.77 -32.56
CA LEU A 72 -7.94 13.50 -32.75
C LEU A 72 -8.26 12.85 -31.40
N THR A 73 -9.39 12.13 -31.35
CA THR A 73 -9.62 11.18 -30.27
C THR A 73 -8.67 9.99 -30.40
N HIS A 74 -8.45 9.26 -29.29
CA HIS A 74 -7.59 8.09 -29.26
C HIS A 74 -7.95 7.06 -30.35
N LYS A 75 -9.24 6.85 -30.63
CA LYS A 75 -9.70 5.94 -31.68
C LYS A 75 -9.32 6.45 -33.08
N GLU A 76 -9.60 7.72 -33.37
CA GLU A 76 -9.29 8.34 -34.67
C GLU A 76 -7.79 8.34 -34.97
N PHE A 77 -6.95 8.55 -33.94
CA PHE A 77 -5.50 8.42 -34.07
C PHE A 77 -5.08 7.01 -34.51
N PHE A 78 -5.55 5.96 -33.83
CA PHE A 78 -5.17 4.58 -34.17
C PHE A 78 -5.79 4.11 -35.49
N ASP A 79 -7.02 4.54 -35.81
CA ASP A 79 -7.63 4.27 -37.11
C ASP A 79 -6.82 4.94 -38.24
N ARG A 80 -6.25 6.15 -38.04
CA ARG A 80 -5.35 6.81 -39.01
C ARG A 80 -4.00 6.10 -39.16
N GLU A 81 -3.36 5.73 -38.07
CA GLU A 81 -1.99 5.18 -38.08
C GLU A 81 -1.94 3.69 -38.44
N TYR A 82 -3.02 2.93 -38.18
CA TYR A 82 -3.03 1.46 -38.28
C TYR A 82 -4.31 0.88 -38.90
N GLY A 83 -5.28 1.70 -39.31
CA GLY A 83 -6.59 1.24 -39.78
C GLY A 83 -6.64 0.72 -41.23
N ASP A 84 -5.58 0.89 -42.01
CA ASP A 84 -5.42 0.23 -43.32
C ASP A 84 -4.58 -1.05 -43.16
N ALA A 85 -5.24 -2.13 -42.72
CA ALA A 85 -4.77 -3.51 -42.80
C ALA A 85 -5.90 -4.43 -43.31
#